data_AF-A0A257PVZ5-F1
#
_entry.id   AF-A0A257PVZ5-F1
#
_cell.length_a   1.000
_cell.length_b   1.000
_cell.length_c   1.000
_cell.angle_alpha   90.00
_cell.angle_beta   90.00
_cell.angle_gamma   90.00
#
_symmetry.space_group_name_H-M   'P 1'
#
loop_
_entity.id
_entity.type
_entity.pdbx_description
1 polymer ?
#
loop_
_entity_poly.entity_id
_entity_poly.type
_entity_poly.pdbx_seq_one_letter_code
_entity_poly.pdbx_strand_id
1 'polypeptide(L)'
;GLHVEGGQGWTLATMYSKGLLPRQENVPLTIDAQYVVGFNWARQAEVRIVKDIDQKYWFGFSVESPQTIFGNPAGPNCFTGAAAPGFPGGGIPEYAACGGPNVNSIQAYSDNYAPDLIAKVAADPGFGHYELYGLLRFMNGRVSYGAPTYTGTNHATTGEGIGAGMILPVVPGKLNFQVSGLIGKGVGRYGSSTLPDVTFSPTGSVEALPGYSVMGGFVGHPTPSVDIYAYGGAEGVSAKYSGAFGYGSPSLNLSGCGLELGACPANTNNIVEGTVGAWWRFIKGPWGTMQAGLQYEYLNRNTFAGSNGKGAAIAGPSANENVLLFSMRYYPFQ
;
A
#
# COMPACT_ATOMS: atom_id res chain seq x y z
N GLY A 1 17.44 -25.53 -4.39
CA GLY A 1 17.53 -25.04 -5.79
C GLY A 1 17.77 -23.54 -5.82
N LEU A 2 18.20 -23.00 -6.97
CA LEU A 2 18.33 -21.56 -7.22
C LEU A 2 17.26 -21.16 -8.25
N HIS A 3 16.50 -20.11 -7.95
CA HIS A 3 15.38 -19.61 -8.76
C HIS A 3 15.62 -18.14 -9.09
N VAL A 4 15.26 -17.74 -10.31
CA VAL A 4 15.42 -16.37 -10.79
C VAL A 4 14.12 -15.92 -11.42
N GLU A 5 13.70 -14.70 -11.10
CA GLU A 5 12.58 -14.00 -11.73
C GLU A 5 13.08 -12.65 -12.26
N GLY A 6 12.56 -12.24 -13.42
CA GLY A 6 12.86 -10.95 -14.03
C GLY A 6 11.66 -10.47 -14.84
N GLY A 7 11.32 -9.19 -14.71
CA GLY A 7 10.16 -8.58 -15.37
C GLY A 7 9.12 -8.12 -14.36
N GLN A 8 7.86 -8.00 -14.79
CA GLN A 8 6.79 -7.49 -13.92
C GLN A 8 6.22 -8.59 -13.03
N GLY A 9 6.55 -8.54 -11.73
CA GLY A 9 6.18 -9.53 -10.72
C GLY A 9 5.34 -8.96 -9.59
N TRP A 10 5.03 -9.79 -8.61
CA TRP A 10 4.57 -9.36 -7.29
C TRP A 10 5.77 -9.03 -6.44
N THR A 11 5.80 -7.88 -5.77
CA THR A 11 6.87 -7.55 -4.82
C THR A 11 7.23 -8.70 -3.89
N LEU A 12 8.52 -8.84 -3.57
CA LEU A 12 9.00 -9.85 -2.65
C LEU A 12 8.42 -9.61 -1.26
N ALA A 13 7.93 -8.41 -0.93
CA ALA A 13 7.21 -8.14 0.32
C ALA A 13 5.89 -8.93 0.46
N THR A 14 5.25 -9.32 -0.65
CA THR A 14 4.00 -10.10 -0.61
C THR A 14 4.23 -11.46 0.05
N MET A 15 3.31 -11.85 0.93
CA MET A 15 3.38 -13.13 1.63
C MET A 15 3.13 -14.29 0.65
N TYR A 16 3.86 -15.39 0.80
CA TYR A 16 3.69 -16.60 0.02
C TYR A 16 2.84 -17.64 0.76
N SER A 17 2.23 -18.52 0.00
CA SER A 17 1.50 -19.68 0.53
C SER A 17 2.45 -20.81 0.93
N LYS A 18 3.61 -20.88 0.27
CA LYS A 18 4.69 -21.83 0.51
C LYS A 18 5.98 -21.34 -0.15
N GLY A 19 7.12 -21.51 0.53
CA GLY A 19 8.43 -21.11 0.02
C GLY A 19 8.48 -19.65 -0.41
N LEU A 20 9.25 -19.35 -1.46
CA LEU A 20 9.33 -18.01 -2.07
C LEU A 20 9.29 -18.10 -3.61
N LEU A 21 8.52 -19.05 -4.14
CA LEU A 21 8.47 -19.31 -5.58
C LEU A 21 7.49 -18.36 -6.27
N PRO A 22 7.83 -17.83 -7.46
CA PRO A 22 6.89 -17.04 -8.26
C PRO A 22 5.59 -17.81 -8.49
N ARG A 23 4.45 -17.12 -8.46
CA ARG A 23 3.09 -17.67 -8.59
C ARG A 23 2.62 -18.49 -7.37
N GLN A 24 3.35 -18.45 -6.26
CA GLN A 24 2.91 -19.00 -4.97
C GLN A 24 2.52 -17.89 -3.97
N GLU A 25 2.38 -16.64 -4.42
CA GLU A 25 1.93 -15.52 -3.59
C GLU A 25 0.54 -15.81 -2.97
N ASN A 26 0.39 -15.56 -1.68
CA ASN A 26 -0.85 -15.72 -0.94
C ASN A 26 -1.71 -14.46 -1.05
N VAL A 27 -2.29 -14.27 -2.23
CA VAL A 27 -3.20 -13.17 -2.52
C VAL A 27 -4.55 -13.41 -1.81
N PRO A 28 -5.13 -12.41 -1.12
CA PRO A 28 -6.46 -12.53 -0.54
C PRO A 28 -7.50 -13.01 -1.56
N LEU A 29 -8.43 -13.85 -1.12
CA LEU A 29 -9.48 -14.42 -1.97
C LEU A 29 -10.56 -13.39 -2.40
N THR A 30 -10.31 -12.09 -2.23
CA THR A 30 -11.29 -11.05 -2.50
C THR A 30 -11.70 -11.00 -3.97
N ILE A 31 -12.89 -10.46 -4.22
CA ILE A 31 -13.43 -10.19 -5.55
C ILE A 31 -12.68 -9.02 -6.19
N ASP A 32 -12.51 -7.93 -5.43
CA ASP A 32 -11.80 -6.75 -5.87
C ASP A 32 -10.29 -7.00 -5.98
N ALA A 33 -9.68 -6.35 -6.97
CA ALA A 33 -8.24 -6.26 -7.18
C ALA A 33 -7.61 -5.07 -6.45
N GLN A 34 -8.42 -4.19 -5.83
CA GLN A 34 -7.99 -3.39 -4.69
C GLN A 34 -8.16 -4.23 -3.43
N TYR A 35 -7.08 -4.93 -3.04
CA TYR A 35 -7.12 -5.91 -1.97
C TYR A 35 -7.36 -5.29 -0.59
N VAL A 36 -7.68 -6.17 0.39
CA VAL A 36 -7.91 -5.82 1.79
C VAL A 36 -6.85 -4.87 2.32
N VAL A 37 -7.27 -3.81 3.00
CA VAL A 37 -6.41 -2.90 3.75
C VAL A 37 -5.45 -3.70 4.64
N GLY A 38 -4.17 -3.37 4.57
CA GLY A 38 -3.12 -4.03 5.33
C GLY A 38 -2.43 -5.18 4.58
N PHE A 39 -2.97 -5.63 3.44
CA PHE A 39 -2.27 -6.57 2.58
C PHE A 39 -1.07 -5.90 1.92
N ASN A 40 0.10 -6.52 2.04
CA ASN A 40 1.33 -5.99 1.46
C ASN A 40 1.54 -6.45 0.02
N TRP A 41 1.42 -5.52 -0.93
CA TRP A 41 1.60 -5.83 -2.34
C TRP A 41 2.00 -4.64 -3.20
N ALA A 42 2.61 -4.96 -4.33
CA ALA A 42 2.84 -4.10 -5.48
C ALA A 42 3.08 -5.00 -6.69
N ARG A 43 2.66 -4.54 -7.89
CA ARG A 43 2.99 -5.20 -9.15
C ARG A 43 3.96 -4.33 -9.92
N GLN A 44 5.22 -4.73 -10.00
CA GLN A 44 6.29 -3.88 -10.52
C GLN A 44 7.39 -4.66 -11.21
N ALA A 45 8.16 -3.95 -12.06
CA ALA A 45 9.33 -4.56 -12.68
C ALA A 45 10.38 -4.84 -11.60
N GLU A 46 10.97 -6.02 -11.64
CA GLU A 46 11.95 -6.46 -10.68
C GLU A 46 12.94 -7.46 -11.29
N VAL A 47 14.04 -7.66 -10.58
CA VAL A 47 14.91 -8.83 -10.72
C VAL A 47 15.06 -9.45 -9.33
N ARG A 48 14.84 -10.76 -9.25
CA ARG A 48 14.84 -11.50 -7.99
C ARG A 48 15.61 -12.79 -8.10
N ILE A 49 16.32 -13.11 -7.02
CA ILE A 49 17.01 -14.38 -6.84
C ILE A 49 16.52 -15.02 -5.54
N VAL A 50 16.15 -16.29 -5.61
CA VAL A 50 15.71 -17.08 -4.46
C VAL A 50 16.52 -18.38 -4.39
N LYS A 51 17.06 -18.67 -3.20
CA LYS A 51 17.75 -19.92 -2.89
C LYS A 51 16.93 -20.72 -1.89
N ASP A 52 16.68 -21.99 -2.19
CA ASP A 52 16.13 -22.93 -1.21
C ASP A 52 17.18 -23.94 -0.72
N ILE A 53 17.01 -24.32 0.54
CA ILE A 53 17.68 -25.42 1.23
C ILE A 53 16.60 -26.44 1.59
N ASP A 54 16.67 -27.61 0.95
CA ASP A 54 15.72 -28.72 1.10
C ASP A 54 14.23 -28.34 0.95
N GLN A 55 13.94 -27.25 0.23
CA GLN A 55 12.59 -26.66 0.13
C GLN A 55 11.92 -26.35 1.49
N LYS A 56 12.73 -26.25 2.56
CA LYS A 56 12.28 -25.91 3.92
C LYS A 56 12.69 -24.52 4.33
N TYR A 57 13.88 -24.08 3.91
CA TYR A 57 14.38 -22.74 4.21
C TYR A 57 14.68 -22.02 2.91
N TRP A 58 14.21 -20.78 2.82
CA TRP A 58 14.27 -19.97 1.62
C TRP A 58 14.90 -18.63 1.92
N PHE A 59 15.75 -18.16 1.02
CA PHE A 59 16.42 -16.88 1.08
C PHE A 59 16.20 -16.17 -0.25
N GLY A 60 15.49 -15.05 -0.22
CA GLY A 60 15.17 -14.23 -1.37
C GLY A 60 15.81 -12.86 -1.29
N PHE A 61 16.21 -12.33 -2.44
CA PHE A 61 16.61 -10.94 -2.61
C PHE A 61 16.00 -10.41 -3.91
N SER A 62 15.39 -9.23 -3.87
CA SER A 62 14.85 -8.54 -5.04
C SER A 62 15.34 -7.10 -5.13
N VAL A 63 15.48 -6.66 -6.37
CA VAL A 63 15.69 -5.27 -6.78
C VAL A 63 14.46 -4.86 -7.56
N GLU A 64 13.68 -3.93 -7.02
CA GLU A 64 12.33 -3.62 -7.50
C GLU A 64 12.24 -2.16 -7.96
N SER A 65 11.48 -1.92 -9.03
CA SER A 65 11.25 -0.57 -9.55
C SER A 65 10.73 0.36 -8.45
N PRO A 66 11.38 1.50 -8.22
CA PRO A 66 11.01 2.40 -7.15
C PRO A 66 9.82 3.27 -7.57
N GLN A 67 9.01 3.66 -6.58
CA GLN A 67 7.99 4.69 -6.70
C GLN A 67 7.89 5.36 -5.33
N THR A 68 7.57 6.64 -5.26
CA THR A 68 7.43 7.39 -4.01
C THR A 68 6.09 8.08 -3.99
N ILE A 69 5.29 7.86 -2.94
CA ILE A 69 4.01 8.53 -2.72
C ILE A 69 4.22 9.71 -1.77
N PHE A 70 4.01 10.93 -2.25
CA PHE A 70 4.16 12.13 -1.41
C PHE A 70 2.88 12.47 -0.67
N GLY A 71 3.00 12.67 0.63
CA GLY A 71 1.95 13.11 1.54
C GLY A 71 1.82 14.62 1.46
N ASN A 72 0.72 15.07 0.86
CA ASN A 72 0.44 16.49 0.71
C ASN A 72 -0.62 16.95 1.73
N PRO A 73 -0.42 18.06 2.45
CA PRO A 73 -1.48 18.71 3.20
C PRO A 73 -2.69 19.15 2.35
N ALA A 74 -2.58 19.38 1.03
CA ALA A 74 -3.68 19.86 0.19
C ALA A 74 -3.95 19.06 -1.11
N GLY A 75 -3.18 18.00 -1.41
CA GLY A 75 -3.19 17.30 -2.69
C GLY A 75 -2.75 18.19 -3.88
N PRO A 76 -1.87 17.74 -4.79
CA PRO A 76 -1.85 18.37 -6.11
C PRO A 76 -3.19 18.00 -6.78
N ASN A 77 -4.10 18.96 -6.95
CA ASN A 77 -5.27 18.71 -7.76
C ASN A 77 -4.88 18.89 -9.23
N CYS A 78 -4.35 17.83 -9.82
CA CYS A 78 -4.01 17.81 -11.24
C CYS A 78 -5.24 17.87 -12.16
N PHE A 79 -6.48 17.72 -11.65
CA PHE A 79 -7.69 18.06 -12.42
C PHE A 79 -7.88 19.58 -12.58
N THR A 80 -7.39 20.40 -11.64
CA THR A 80 -7.54 21.86 -11.68
C THR A 80 -6.26 22.59 -12.07
N GLY A 81 -5.17 21.86 -12.39
CA GLY A 81 -3.85 22.44 -12.64
C GLY A 81 -3.24 23.10 -11.40
N ALA A 82 -3.70 22.73 -10.19
CA ALA A 82 -3.21 23.31 -8.96
C ALA A 82 -1.80 22.79 -8.64
N ALA A 83 -0.82 23.68 -8.71
CA ALA A 83 0.52 23.42 -8.19
C ALA A 83 0.46 23.15 -6.67
N ALA A 84 1.40 22.35 -6.17
CA ALA A 84 1.57 22.21 -4.73
C ALA A 84 1.81 23.60 -4.09
N PRO A 85 1.27 23.84 -2.88
CA PRO A 85 1.46 25.12 -2.20
C PRO A 85 2.95 25.40 -2.03
N GLY A 86 3.36 26.65 -2.32
CA GLY A 86 4.76 27.05 -2.23
C GLY A 86 5.31 26.94 -0.81
N PHE A 87 6.58 26.59 -0.70
CA PHE A 87 7.34 26.63 0.54
C PHE A 87 7.60 28.08 0.98
N PRO A 88 7.89 28.30 2.27
CA PRO A 88 8.46 29.56 2.73
C PRO A 88 9.67 29.96 1.86
N GLY A 89 9.69 31.20 1.37
CA GLY A 89 10.72 31.67 0.44
C GLY A 89 10.45 31.41 -1.04
N GLY A 90 9.27 30.92 -1.42
CA GLY A 90 8.83 30.82 -2.82
C GLY A 90 9.30 29.55 -3.55
N GLY A 91 9.75 28.54 -2.82
CA GLY A 91 10.11 27.24 -3.40
C GLY A 91 8.86 26.47 -3.83
N ILE A 92 8.94 25.74 -4.94
CA ILE A 92 7.86 24.93 -5.50
C ILE A 92 8.36 23.49 -5.54
N PRO A 93 7.68 22.54 -4.88
CA PRO A 93 8.06 21.14 -5.01
C PRO A 93 7.65 20.58 -6.38
N GLU A 94 8.56 19.84 -7.01
CA GLU A 94 8.35 19.31 -8.37
C GLU A 94 7.59 17.96 -8.42
N TYR A 95 7.25 17.34 -7.29
CA TYR A 95 6.43 16.11 -7.28
C TYR A 95 4.99 16.34 -7.79
N ALA A 96 4.55 17.60 -7.89
CA ALA A 96 3.26 18.01 -8.41
C ALA A 96 3.26 18.26 -9.93
N ALA A 97 4.31 17.88 -10.66
CA ALA A 97 4.30 17.91 -12.11
C ALA A 97 3.28 16.88 -12.63
N CYS A 98 2.09 17.37 -12.97
CA CYS A 98 1.05 16.57 -13.58
C CYS A 98 1.52 16.07 -14.96
N GLY A 99 1.09 14.88 -15.38
CA GLY A 99 1.44 14.33 -16.69
C GLY A 99 1.24 15.27 -17.88
N GLY A 100 2.11 15.13 -18.88
CA GLY A 100 1.95 15.76 -20.19
C GLY A 100 0.96 15.00 -21.11
N PRO A 101 0.78 15.45 -22.36
CA PRO A 101 -0.23 14.91 -23.30
C PRO A 101 -0.13 13.40 -23.61
N ASN A 102 1.02 12.79 -23.37
CA ASN A 102 1.32 11.38 -23.67
C ASN A 102 1.29 10.47 -22.44
N VAL A 103 0.92 11.01 -21.28
CA VAL A 103 0.89 10.32 -19.98
C VAL A 103 -0.30 10.85 -19.16
N ASN A 104 -0.62 10.23 -18.02
CA ASN A 104 -1.78 10.64 -17.23
C ASN A 104 -1.60 12.06 -16.65
N SER A 105 -2.28 13.04 -17.24
CA SER A 105 -2.21 14.46 -16.85
C SER A 105 -2.79 14.79 -15.48
N ILE A 106 -3.27 13.78 -14.76
CA ILE A 106 -3.89 13.91 -13.45
C ILE A 106 -3.01 13.25 -12.36
N GLN A 107 -1.92 12.58 -12.74
CA GLN A 107 -1.02 11.93 -11.78
C GLN A 107 0.23 12.74 -11.47
N ALA A 108 0.58 12.73 -10.19
CA ALA A 108 1.88 13.17 -9.67
C ALA A 108 2.93 12.07 -9.91
N TYR A 109 4.12 12.46 -10.38
CA TYR A 109 5.23 11.51 -10.55
C TYR A 109 6.08 11.41 -9.29
N SER A 110 6.66 10.24 -9.12
CA SER A 110 7.80 10.05 -8.25
C SER A 110 9.08 10.34 -9.01
N ASP A 111 9.95 11.16 -8.41
CA ASP A 111 11.36 11.19 -8.76
C ASP A 111 12.02 10.07 -7.93
N ASN A 112 12.80 9.19 -8.57
CA ASN A 112 13.48 8.10 -7.88
C ASN A 112 14.83 7.88 -8.57
N TYR A 113 15.90 7.74 -7.79
CA TYR A 113 17.27 7.59 -8.30
C TYR A 113 17.85 6.18 -8.13
N ALA A 114 17.22 5.32 -7.34
CA ALA A 114 17.67 3.95 -7.10
C ALA A 114 16.47 3.03 -6.83
N PRO A 115 16.57 1.73 -7.19
CA PRO A 115 15.52 0.75 -6.96
C PRO A 115 15.34 0.41 -5.48
N ASP A 116 14.14 -0.04 -5.13
CA ASP A 116 13.87 -0.59 -3.81
C ASP A 116 14.53 -1.96 -3.67
N LEU A 117 15.06 -2.26 -2.49
CA LEU A 117 15.74 -3.53 -2.19
C LEU A 117 14.96 -4.28 -1.12
N ILE A 118 14.67 -5.56 -1.37
CA ILE A 118 14.00 -6.42 -0.39
C ILE A 118 14.82 -7.68 -0.19
N ALA A 119 15.08 -8.03 1.06
CA ALA A 119 15.65 -9.31 1.45
C ALA A 119 14.65 -10.05 2.32
N LYS A 120 14.33 -11.29 1.97
CA LYS A 120 13.30 -12.10 2.64
C LYS A 120 13.85 -13.47 2.99
N VAL A 121 13.48 -13.99 4.16
CA VAL A 121 13.65 -15.38 4.54
C VAL A 121 12.29 -16.02 4.80
N ALA A 122 12.15 -17.28 4.41
CA ALA A 122 10.96 -18.06 4.72
C ALA A 122 11.29 -19.47 5.22
N ALA A 123 10.40 -20.02 6.03
CA ALA A 123 10.50 -21.35 6.60
C ALA A 123 9.19 -22.14 6.45
N ASP A 124 9.30 -23.36 5.93
CA ASP A 124 8.24 -24.35 5.78
C ASP A 124 8.57 -25.60 6.63
N PRO A 125 8.48 -25.55 7.97
CA PRO A 125 8.93 -26.64 8.84
C PRO A 125 8.03 -27.88 8.83
N GLY A 126 6.95 -27.86 8.05
CA GLY A 126 5.95 -28.93 7.94
C GLY A 126 4.62 -28.59 8.64
N PHE A 127 4.64 -27.68 9.62
CA PHE A 127 3.45 -27.06 10.19
C PHE A 127 3.50 -25.56 9.91
N GLY A 128 2.61 -25.10 9.03
CA GLY A 128 2.54 -23.70 8.64
C GLY A 128 3.66 -23.21 7.74
N HIS A 129 3.58 -21.92 7.43
CA HIS A 129 4.52 -21.16 6.63
C HIS A 129 4.84 -19.87 7.38
N TYR A 130 6.10 -19.44 7.37
CA TYR A 130 6.58 -18.27 8.11
C TYR A 130 7.55 -17.45 7.26
N GLU A 131 7.46 -16.13 7.32
CA GLU A 131 8.33 -15.21 6.59
C GLU A 131 8.77 -14.03 7.45
N LEU A 132 9.96 -13.52 7.15
CA LEU A 132 10.50 -12.27 7.67
C LEU A 132 11.28 -11.58 6.55
N TYR A 133 11.10 -10.27 6.37
CA TYR A 133 11.81 -9.51 5.37
C TYR A 133 12.19 -8.11 5.85
N GLY A 134 13.26 -7.60 5.24
CA GLY A 134 13.68 -6.20 5.33
C GLY A 134 13.47 -5.50 3.99
N LEU A 135 13.09 -4.23 4.05
CA LEU A 135 12.84 -3.34 2.91
C LEU A 135 13.73 -2.11 3.07
N LEU A 136 14.46 -1.75 2.01
CA LEU A 136 15.23 -0.51 1.91
C LEU A 136 14.80 0.24 0.65
N ARG A 137 14.57 1.54 0.78
CA ARG A 137 14.07 2.41 -0.29
C ARG A 137 14.86 3.70 -0.38
N PHE A 138 14.89 4.27 -1.58
CA PHE A 138 15.64 5.48 -1.89
C PHE A 138 14.70 6.52 -2.48
N MET A 139 14.34 7.51 -1.66
CA MET A 139 13.32 8.48 -2.01
C MET A 139 14.01 9.83 -2.23
N ASN A 140 13.65 10.55 -3.29
CA ASN A 140 14.13 11.91 -3.49
C ASN A 140 12.94 12.86 -3.64
N GLY A 141 13.25 14.14 -3.78
CA GLY A 141 12.30 15.18 -4.11
C GLY A 141 13.08 16.42 -4.47
N ARG A 142 12.46 17.27 -5.29
CA ARG A 142 13.10 18.46 -5.81
C ARG A 142 12.27 19.68 -5.49
N VAL A 143 12.95 20.75 -5.07
CA VAL A 143 12.35 22.06 -4.82
C VAL A 143 13.02 23.09 -5.70
N SER A 144 12.22 23.78 -6.51
CA SER A 144 12.69 24.79 -7.45
C SER A 144 12.15 26.18 -7.12
N TYR A 145 12.96 27.19 -7.39
CA TYR A 145 12.67 28.59 -7.15
C TYR A 145 12.61 29.31 -8.49
N GLY A 146 11.48 30.01 -8.72
CA GLY A 146 11.25 30.77 -9.94
C GLY A 146 12.09 32.05 -10.04
N ALA A 147 11.63 32.97 -10.90
CA ALA A 147 12.29 34.25 -11.11
C ALA A 147 12.44 35.05 -9.79
N PRO A 148 13.55 35.79 -9.60
CA PRO A 148 14.68 35.95 -10.54
C PRO A 148 15.79 34.90 -10.37
N THR A 149 15.69 34.02 -9.36
CA THR A 149 16.82 33.18 -8.95
C THR A 149 17.00 31.96 -9.86
N TYR A 150 15.91 31.37 -10.37
CA TYR A 150 15.93 30.19 -11.26
C TYR A 150 16.87 29.07 -10.75
N THR A 151 16.72 28.70 -9.48
CA THR A 151 17.54 27.65 -8.83
C THR A 151 16.68 26.46 -8.47
N GLY A 152 17.30 25.31 -8.20
CA GLY A 152 16.60 24.16 -7.66
C GLY A 152 17.53 23.24 -6.89
N THR A 153 16.98 22.63 -5.84
CA THR A 153 17.71 21.77 -4.92
C THR A 153 17.05 20.41 -4.88
N ASN A 154 17.86 19.35 -5.04
CA ASN A 154 17.43 17.99 -4.84
C ASN A 154 17.66 17.59 -3.38
N HIS A 155 16.67 16.93 -2.80
CA HIS A 155 16.72 16.35 -1.47
C HIS A 155 16.54 14.84 -1.60
N ALA A 156 17.27 14.10 -0.79
CA ALA A 156 17.19 12.64 -0.74
C ALA A 156 16.99 12.19 0.71
N THR A 157 16.25 11.10 0.87
CA THR A 157 16.06 10.41 2.13
C THR A 157 15.95 8.91 1.87
N THR A 158 16.02 8.11 2.93
CA THR A 158 15.88 6.65 2.85
C THR A 158 14.63 6.20 3.58
N GLY A 159 14.00 5.16 3.03
CA GLY A 159 12.89 4.44 3.64
C GLY A 159 13.37 3.08 4.09
N GLU A 160 12.88 2.62 5.22
CA GLU A 160 13.31 1.35 5.84
C GLU A 160 12.11 0.67 6.46
N GLY A 161 12.02 -0.65 6.33
CA GLY A 161 10.91 -1.41 6.89
C GLY A 161 11.28 -2.84 7.22
N ILE A 162 10.55 -3.41 8.18
CA ILE A 162 10.60 -4.83 8.53
C ILE A 162 9.18 -5.35 8.44
N GLY A 163 9.00 -6.46 7.71
CA GLY A 163 7.72 -7.13 7.63
C GLY A 163 7.84 -8.62 7.90
N ALA A 164 6.74 -9.21 8.33
CA ALA A 164 6.66 -10.61 8.68
C ALA A 164 5.28 -11.16 8.35
N GLY A 165 5.19 -12.47 8.17
CA GLY A 165 3.93 -13.14 7.92
C GLY A 165 3.95 -14.60 8.33
N MET A 166 2.77 -15.16 8.56
CA MET A 166 2.62 -16.58 8.76
C MET A 166 1.24 -17.08 8.32
N ILE A 167 1.20 -18.36 7.93
CA ILE A 167 -0.02 -19.11 7.64
C ILE A 167 0.00 -20.38 8.48
N LEU A 168 -1.07 -20.62 9.23
CA LEU A 168 -1.21 -21.76 10.13
C LEU A 168 -2.46 -22.58 9.77
N PRO A 169 -2.34 -23.90 9.53
CA PRO A 169 -3.50 -24.77 9.33
C PRO A 169 -4.16 -25.10 10.67
N VAL A 170 -5.08 -24.23 11.13
CA VAL A 170 -5.84 -24.40 12.39
C VAL A 170 -6.59 -25.73 12.41
N VAL A 171 -7.24 -26.07 11.29
CA VAL A 171 -7.80 -27.41 11.05
C VAL A 171 -7.24 -27.88 9.72
N PRO A 172 -6.33 -28.89 9.69
CA PRO A 172 -5.69 -29.34 8.47
C PRO A 172 -6.68 -29.61 7.34
N GLY A 173 -6.48 -28.92 6.20
CA GLY A 173 -7.31 -29.04 5.00
C GLY A 173 -8.69 -28.39 5.08
N LYS A 174 -9.07 -27.74 6.20
CA LYS A 174 -10.39 -27.15 6.40
C LYS A 174 -10.39 -25.71 6.86
N LEU A 175 -9.39 -25.27 7.62
CA LEU A 175 -9.34 -23.92 8.16
C LEU A 175 -7.89 -23.48 8.29
N ASN A 176 -7.54 -22.40 7.58
CA ASN A 176 -6.25 -21.74 7.66
C ASN A 176 -6.43 -20.38 8.33
N PHE A 177 -5.52 -20.05 9.25
CA PHE A 177 -5.32 -18.71 9.75
C PHE A 177 -4.12 -18.09 9.02
N GLN A 178 -4.20 -16.81 8.71
CA GLN A 178 -3.08 -16.08 8.12
C GLN A 178 -2.96 -14.70 8.74
N VAL A 179 -1.73 -14.20 8.84
CA VAL A 179 -1.43 -12.82 9.24
C VAL A 179 -0.14 -12.36 8.58
N SER A 180 -0.11 -11.11 8.14
CA SER A 180 1.06 -10.46 7.56
C SER A 180 1.07 -8.98 7.92
N GLY A 181 2.25 -8.37 7.97
CA GLY A 181 2.36 -6.93 8.09
C GLY A 181 3.75 -6.39 7.78
N LEU A 182 3.81 -5.06 7.75
CA LEU A 182 5.00 -4.25 7.49
C LEU A 182 4.96 -3.04 8.41
N ILE A 183 6.09 -2.73 9.05
CA ILE A 183 6.28 -1.50 9.81
C ILE A 183 7.59 -0.84 9.40
N GLY A 184 7.59 0.48 9.30
CA GLY A 184 8.78 1.19 8.86
C GLY A 184 8.57 2.68 8.65
N LYS A 185 9.48 3.30 7.90
CA LYS A 185 9.37 4.67 7.40
C LYS A 185 9.36 4.65 5.89
N GLY A 186 8.40 5.35 5.30
CA GLY A 186 8.18 5.33 3.85
C GLY A 186 7.90 3.92 3.39
N VAL A 187 6.82 3.31 3.87
CA VAL A 187 6.39 1.96 3.49
C VAL A 187 4.98 1.92 2.90
N GLY A 188 4.30 3.07 2.84
CA GLY A 188 2.88 3.16 2.52
C GLY A 188 2.54 2.72 1.11
N ARG A 189 3.45 2.83 0.13
CA ARG A 189 3.21 2.31 -1.23
C ARG A 189 3.00 0.81 -1.31
N TYR A 190 3.51 0.06 -0.34
CA TYR A 190 3.39 -1.40 -0.29
C TYR A 190 2.09 -1.85 0.38
N GLY A 191 1.27 -0.94 0.91
CA GLY A 191 -0.06 -1.24 1.43
C GLY A 191 -1.14 -0.99 0.38
N SER A 192 -2.26 -1.71 0.47
CA SER A 192 -3.41 -1.56 -0.42
C SER A 192 -4.00 -0.16 -0.44
N SER A 193 -3.93 0.57 0.68
CA SER A 193 -4.45 1.94 0.76
C SER A 193 -3.53 2.98 0.13
N THR A 194 -2.30 2.59 -0.24
CA THR A 194 -1.29 3.48 -0.84
C THR A 194 -1.06 4.74 -0.01
N LEU A 195 -0.94 4.58 1.32
CA LEU A 195 -0.67 5.71 2.21
C LEU A 195 0.65 6.40 1.83
N PRO A 196 0.81 7.70 2.13
CA PRO A 196 2.02 8.40 1.77
C PRO A 196 3.30 7.83 2.39
N ASP A 197 4.37 7.84 1.59
CA ASP A 197 5.69 7.40 2.00
C ASP A 197 6.50 8.51 2.67
N VAL A 198 6.41 9.72 2.12
CA VAL A 198 7.23 10.87 2.53
C VAL A 198 6.39 12.14 2.58
N THR A 199 6.89 13.15 3.26
CA THR A 199 6.39 14.52 3.16
C THR A 199 7.54 15.50 3.02
N PHE A 200 7.24 16.79 2.91
CA PHE A 200 8.23 17.85 2.90
C PHE A 200 8.21 18.66 4.19
N SER A 201 9.40 18.89 4.73
CA SER A 201 9.62 19.91 5.75
C SER A 201 9.46 21.33 5.16
N PRO A 202 9.30 22.38 5.99
CA PRO A 202 9.25 23.77 5.52
C PRO A 202 10.49 24.21 4.72
N THR A 203 11.63 23.54 4.89
CA THR A 203 12.88 23.85 4.16
C THR A 203 12.98 23.13 2.82
N GLY A 204 11.97 22.33 2.43
CA GLY A 204 11.99 21.53 1.21
C GLY A 204 12.69 20.18 1.33
N SER A 205 13.22 19.84 2.52
CA SER A 205 13.79 18.51 2.74
C SER A 205 12.71 17.43 2.73
N VAL A 206 12.96 16.33 2.04
CA VAL A 206 12.07 15.15 1.98
C VAL A 206 12.24 14.33 3.25
N GLU A 207 11.12 13.96 3.84
CA GLU A 207 11.08 13.28 5.13
C GLU A 207 10.21 12.04 5.07
N ALA A 208 10.81 10.87 5.30
CA ALA A 208 10.07 9.60 5.36
C ALA A 208 9.08 9.57 6.54
N LEU A 209 7.85 9.13 6.26
CA LEU A 209 6.76 9.04 7.22
C LEU A 209 6.75 7.65 7.87
N PRO A 210 6.79 7.55 9.21
CA PRO A 210 6.57 6.29 9.89
C PRO A 210 5.17 5.76 9.58
N GLY A 211 5.06 4.48 9.24
CA GLY A 211 3.80 3.85 8.91
C GLY A 211 3.81 2.35 9.15
N TYR A 212 2.63 1.76 9.10
CA TYR A 212 2.42 0.33 9.23
C TYR A 212 1.28 -0.16 8.34
N SER A 213 1.30 -1.44 8.04
CA SER A 213 0.22 -2.21 7.45
C SER A 213 0.14 -3.57 8.14
N VAL A 214 -1.07 -4.04 8.43
CA VAL A 214 -1.29 -5.37 8.99
C VAL A 214 -2.60 -5.92 8.47
N MET A 215 -2.60 -7.17 8.03
CA MET A 215 -3.79 -7.90 7.65
C MET A 215 -3.72 -9.30 8.23
N GLY A 216 -4.87 -9.81 8.69
CA GLY A 216 -5.01 -11.19 9.06
C GLY A 216 -6.41 -11.70 8.77
N GLY A 217 -6.59 -13.00 8.89
CA GLY A 217 -7.89 -13.59 8.65
C GLY A 217 -7.88 -15.10 8.63
N PHE A 218 -9.03 -15.63 8.24
CA PHE A 218 -9.30 -17.05 8.16
C PHE A 218 -9.82 -17.40 6.78
N VAL A 219 -9.37 -18.55 6.27
CA VAL A 219 -9.90 -19.18 5.06
C VAL A 219 -10.38 -20.57 5.42
N GLY A 220 -11.69 -20.77 5.29
CA GLY A 220 -12.37 -22.04 5.51
C GLY A 220 -12.66 -22.75 4.20
N HIS A 221 -12.48 -24.07 4.20
CA HIS A 221 -12.77 -24.99 3.10
C HIS A 221 -13.81 -26.03 3.58
N PRO A 222 -15.08 -25.64 3.80
CA PRO A 222 -16.12 -26.54 4.32
C PRO A 222 -16.37 -27.74 3.39
N THR A 223 -16.29 -27.52 2.07
CA THR A 223 -16.36 -28.57 1.04
C THR A 223 -15.30 -28.28 -0.04
N PRO A 224 -14.94 -29.25 -0.89
CA PRO A 224 -14.02 -29.01 -2.00
C PRO A 224 -14.51 -27.98 -3.03
N SER A 225 -15.80 -27.62 -3.01
CA SER A 225 -16.43 -26.68 -3.93
C SER A 225 -16.67 -25.29 -3.34
N VAL A 226 -16.44 -25.09 -2.04
CA VAL A 226 -16.76 -23.84 -1.34
C VAL A 226 -15.56 -23.38 -0.53
N ASP A 227 -15.15 -22.12 -0.76
CA ASP A 227 -14.26 -21.40 0.15
C ASP A 227 -15.03 -20.26 0.80
N ILE A 228 -14.80 -20.07 2.09
CA ILE A 228 -15.33 -18.93 2.85
C ILE A 228 -14.12 -18.23 3.47
N TYR A 229 -14.08 -16.91 3.42
CA TYR A 229 -13.00 -16.14 3.99
C TYR A 229 -13.53 -14.97 4.81
N ALA A 230 -12.75 -14.63 5.84
CA ALA A 230 -12.95 -13.44 6.65
C ALA A 230 -11.57 -12.81 6.89
N TYR A 231 -11.39 -11.57 6.46
CA TYR A 231 -10.17 -10.81 6.65
C TYR A 231 -10.47 -9.54 7.45
N GLY A 232 -9.46 -9.07 8.17
CA GLY A 232 -9.45 -7.77 8.77
C GLY A 232 -8.06 -7.18 8.71
N GLY A 233 -7.96 -5.87 8.53
CA GLY A 233 -6.67 -5.22 8.47
C GLY A 233 -6.72 -3.73 8.73
N ALA A 234 -5.54 -3.17 8.87
CA ALA A 234 -5.31 -1.78 9.19
C ALA A 234 -4.04 -1.29 8.52
N GLU A 235 -4.09 -0.06 8.00
CA GLU A 235 -2.95 0.70 7.55
C GLU A 235 -2.92 2.04 8.26
N GLY A 236 -1.75 2.50 8.65
CA GLY A 236 -1.60 3.77 9.33
C GLY A 236 -0.30 4.46 9.00
N VAL A 237 -0.33 5.79 9.09
CA VAL A 237 0.81 6.66 8.86
C VAL A 237 0.83 7.74 9.93
N SER A 238 2.02 8.08 10.40
CA SER A 238 2.22 9.08 11.45
C SER A 238 2.33 10.48 10.84
N ALA A 239 1.93 11.47 11.62
CA ALA A 239 2.11 12.86 11.25
C ALA A 239 3.60 13.24 11.28
N LYS A 240 4.00 14.11 10.36
CA LYS A 240 5.31 14.78 10.40
C LYS A 240 5.15 16.18 9.80
N TYR A 241 5.23 17.19 10.66
CA TYR A 241 4.83 18.55 10.30
C TYR A 241 5.61 19.61 11.08
N SER A 242 5.56 20.84 10.57
CA SER A 242 5.99 22.05 11.25
C SER A 242 5.08 23.21 10.84
N GLY A 243 4.33 23.74 11.82
CA GLY A 243 3.24 24.66 11.52
C GLY A 243 2.22 24.02 10.58
N ALA A 244 1.84 24.72 9.51
CA ALA A 244 0.92 24.23 8.48
C ALA A 244 1.58 23.34 7.40
N PHE A 245 2.90 23.11 7.46
CA PHE A 245 3.65 22.33 6.46
C PHE A 245 3.87 20.89 6.91
N GLY A 246 3.94 19.98 5.94
CA GLY A 246 4.10 18.54 6.17
C GLY A 246 2.78 17.78 6.20
N TYR A 247 2.82 16.55 6.71
CA TYR A 247 1.69 15.63 6.71
C TYR A 247 1.04 15.53 8.09
N GLY A 248 -0.29 15.61 8.13
CA GLY A 248 -1.07 15.49 9.37
C GLY A 248 -0.95 16.70 10.31
N SER A 249 -0.73 17.90 9.76
CA SER A 249 -0.64 19.12 10.57
C SER A 249 -1.99 19.48 11.22
N PRO A 250 -2.04 19.73 12.55
CA PRO A 250 -3.23 20.26 13.22
C PRO A 250 -3.62 21.69 12.80
N SER A 251 -2.75 22.40 12.08
CA SER A 251 -3.03 23.75 11.58
C SER A 251 -3.84 23.75 10.28
N LEU A 252 -4.05 22.60 9.63
CA LEU A 252 -4.84 22.51 8.41
C LEU A 252 -6.29 22.93 8.67
N ASN A 253 -6.83 23.77 7.79
CA ASN A 253 -8.22 24.22 7.93
C ASN A 253 -9.18 23.15 7.41
N LEU A 254 -9.88 22.48 8.34
CA LEU A 254 -10.84 21.43 8.05
C LEU A 254 -12.30 21.91 8.12
N SER A 255 -12.54 23.22 8.23
CA SER A 255 -13.91 23.78 8.35
C SER A 255 -14.80 23.47 7.14
N GLY A 256 -14.21 23.17 5.98
CA GLY A 256 -14.93 22.81 4.77
C GLY A 256 -15.27 21.31 4.63
N CYS A 257 -14.78 20.45 5.52
CA CYS A 257 -14.93 18.98 5.38
C CYS A 257 -16.37 18.46 5.58
N GLY A 258 -17.23 19.22 6.25
CA GLY A 258 -18.65 18.88 6.44
C GLY A 258 -19.60 19.65 5.53
N LEU A 259 -19.06 20.39 4.54
CA LEU A 259 -19.86 21.22 3.65
C LEU A 259 -19.84 20.62 2.25
N GLU A 260 -21.03 20.48 1.65
CA GLU A 260 -21.15 20.11 0.24
C GLU A 260 -20.41 21.13 -0.63
N LEU A 261 -19.56 20.64 -1.54
CA LEU A 261 -18.67 21.45 -2.38
C LEU A 261 -17.60 22.25 -1.61
N GLY A 262 -17.42 21.99 -0.31
CA GLY A 262 -16.38 22.59 0.51
C GLY A 262 -14.98 22.03 0.23
N ALA A 263 -13.95 22.85 0.42
CA ALA A 263 -12.57 22.38 0.36
C ALA A 263 -12.20 21.64 1.66
N CYS A 264 -11.70 20.41 1.54
CA CYS A 264 -11.30 19.57 2.67
C CYS A 264 -9.88 19.00 2.48
N PRO A 265 -8.85 19.64 3.05
CA PRO A 265 -7.47 19.17 2.99
C PRO A 265 -7.15 18.09 4.05
N ALA A 266 -8.11 17.24 4.42
CA ALA A 266 -7.92 16.28 5.51
C ALA A 266 -6.97 15.13 5.12
N ASN A 267 -5.83 15.05 5.80
CA ASN A 267 -4.84 13.99 5.62
C ASN A 267 -5.28 12.69 6.29
N THR A 268 -5.22 11.57 5.57
CA THR A 268 -5.50 10.25 6.12
C THR A 268 -4.51 9.90 7.22
N ASN A 269 -4.99 9.49 8.39
CA ASN A 269 -4.15 8.96 9.45
C ASN A 269 -4.10 7.43 9.38
N ASN A 270 -5.26 6.79 9.27
CA ASN A 270 -5.37 5.35 9.18
C ASN A 270 -6.62 4.94 8.40
N ILE A 271 -6.58 3.73 7.88
CA ILE A 271 -7.72 3.04 7.28
C ILE A 271 -7.79 1.67 7.92
N VAL A 272 -8.99 1.23 8.25
CA VAL A 272 -9.28 -0.13 8.73
C VAL A 272 -10.35 -0.76 7.85
N GLU A 273 -10.25 -2.07 7.65
CA GLU A 273 -11.20 -2.83 6.86
C GLU A 273 -11.56 -4.14 7.54
N GLY A 274 -12.84 -4.53 7.41
CA GLY A 274 -13.30 -5.89 7.64
C GLY A 274 -13.97 -6.42 6.38
N THR A 275 -13.58 -7.62 5.96
CA THR A 275 -14.03 -8.25 4.71
C THR A 275 -14.53 -9.65 4.99
N VAL A 276 -15.70 -10.02 4.48
CA VAL A 276 -16.18 -11.40 4.50
C VAL A 276 -16.69 -11.78 3.11
N GLY A 277 -16.42 -13.00 2.69
CA GLY A 277 -16.90 -13.46 1.40
C GLY A 277 -16.80 -14.97 1.23
N ALA A 278 -17.36 -15.42 0.11
CA ALA A 278 -17.34 -16.83 -0.26
C ALA A 278 -17.21 -17.01 -1.77
N TRP A 279 -16.56 -18.09 -2.18
CA TRP A 279 -16.52 -18.57 -3.54
C TRP A 279 -17.15 -19.96 -3.62
N TRP A 280 -18.11 -20.12 -4.52
CA TRP A 280 -18.73 -21.41 -4.83
C TRP A 280 -18.41 -21.83 -6.25
N ARG A 281 -17.69 -22.94 -6.37
CA ARG A 281 -17.38 -23.63 -7.63
C ARG A 281 -18.50 -24.61 -7.94
N PHE A 282 -19.52 -24.13 -8.66
CA PHE A 282 -20.69 -24.93 -9.00
C PHE A 282 -20.47 -25.84 -10.22
N ILE A 283 -19.45 -25.58 -11.04
CA ILE A 283 -18.96 -26.51 -12.07
C ILE A 283 -17.46 -26.67 -11.93
N LYS A 284 -16.99 -27.92 -11.91
CA LYS A 284 -15.57 -28.27 -11.97
C LYS A 284 -15.42 -29.55 -12.80
N GLY A 285 -14.69 -29.48 -13.90
CA GLY A 285 -14.47 -30.63 -14.78
C GLY A 285 -13.43 -30.37 -15.87
N PRO A 286 -13.32 -31.28 -16.85
CA PRO A 286 -12.32 -31.19 -17.92
C PRO A 286 -12.45 -29.93 -18.80
N TRP A 287 -13.63 -29.33 -18.82
CA TRP A 287 -13.96 -28.12 -19.59
C TRP A 287 -13.69 -26.82 -18.81
N GLY A 288 -13.13 -26.94 -17.60
CA GLY A 288 -12.83 -25.81 -16.74
C GLY A 288 -13.68 -25.76 -15.46
N THR A 289 -13.53 -24.64 -14.76
CA THR A 289 -14.23 -24.34 -13.51
C THR A 289 -15.10 -23.10 -13.69
N MET A 290 -16.39 -23.20 -13.34
CA MET A 290 -17.25 -22.03 -13.16
C MET A 290 -17.47 -21.79 -11.67
N GLN A 291 -17.30 -20.54 -11.26
CA GLN A 291 -17.49 -20.13 -9.88
C GLN A 291 -18.24 -18.81 -9.77
N ALA A 292 -19.02 -18.68 -8.69
CA ALA A 292 -19.68 -17.45 -8.29
C ALA A 292 -19.15 -17.04 -6.91
N GLY A 293 -19.04 -15.74 -6.68
CA GLY A 293 -18.56 -15.17 -5.44
C GLY A 293 -19.45 -14.05 -4.95
N LEU A 294 -19.58 -13.95 -3.63
CA LEU A 294 -20.22 -12.84 -2.93
C LEU A 294 -19.27 -12.34 -1.85
N GLN A 295 -19.13 -11.02 -1.74
CA GLN A 295 -18.26 -10.39 -0.75
C GLN A 295 -18.92 -9.12 -0.21
N TYR A 296 -18.71 -8.89 1.08
CA TYR A 296 -19.05 -7.66 1.77
C TYR A 296 -17.81 -7.09 2.45
N GLU A 297 -17.63 -5.78 2.32
CA GLU A 297 -16.55 -5.02 2.93
C GLU A 297 -17.13 -3.87 3.76
N TYR A 298 -16.51 -3.62 4.91
CA TYR A 298 -16.68 -2.40 5.68
C TYR A 298 -15.33 -1.71 5.79
N LEU A 299 -15.21 -0.52 5.21
CA LEU A 299 -14.03 0.33 5.30
C LEU A 299 -14.30 1.51 6.19
N ASN A 300 -13.32 1.90 7.00
CA ASN A 300 -13.34 3.13 7.75
C ASN A 300 -12.01 3.87 7.58
N ARG A 301 -12.10 5.09 7.07
CA ARG A 301 -10.98 6.01 6.90
C ARG A 301 -11.06 7.06 7.99
N ASN A 302 -9.98 7.18 8.75
CA ASN A 302 -9.78 8.23 9.74
C ASN A 302 -8.73 9.23 9.26
N THR A 303 -8.97 10.50 9.51
CA THR A 303 -8.04 11.58 9.17
C THR A 303 -7.45 12.21 10.42
N PHE A 304 -6.34 12.94 10.25
CA PHE A 304 -5.79 13.75 11.33
C PHE A 304 -6.73 14.88 11.72
N ALA A 305 -6.69 15.26 13.00
CA ALA A 305 -7.34 16.47 13.49
C ALA A 305 -6.72 17.73 12.83
N GLY A 306 -7.48 18.81 12.82
CA GLY A 306 -7.08 20.08 12.22
C GLY A 306 -7.66 21.27 12.97
N SER A 307 -7.85 22.38 12.26
CA SER A 307 -8.38 23.63 12.78
C SER A 307 -9.62 24.10 12.02
N ASN A 308 -10.38 25.03 12.62
CA ASN A 308 -11.49 25.72 11.95
C ASN A 308 -11.07 26.96 11.13
N GLY A 309 -9.77 27.13 10.88
CA GLY A 309 -9.21 28.33 10.24
C GLY A 309 -9.18 29.57 11.15
N LYS A 310 -9.68 29.47 12.39
CA LYS A 310 -9.68 30.53 13.42
C LYS A 310 -8.91 30.11 14.68
N GLY A 311 -8.09 29.06 14.59
CA GLY A 311 -7.24 28.56 15.67
C GLY A 311 -7.92 27.61 16.67
N ALA A 312 -9.22 27.29 16.50
CA ALA A 312 -9.85 26.25 17.31
C ALA A 312 -9.65 24.87 16.67
N ALA A 313 -9.33 23.87 17.48
CA ALA A 313 -9.15 22.49 17.04
C ALA A 313 -10.48 21.88 16.57
N ILE A 314 -10.43 21.14 15.47
CA ILE A 314 -11.52 20.31 14.94
C ILE A 314 -11.04 18.86 14.95
N ALA A 315 -11.88 17.94 15.45
CA ALA A 315 -11.62 16.50 15.39
C ALA A 315 -11.46 16.05 13.93
N GLY A 316 -10.56 15.09 13.68
CA GLY A 316 -10.34 14.58 12.32
C GLY A 316 -11.63 13.98 11.76
N PRO A 317 -12.13 14.43 10.58
CA PRO A 317 -13.27 13.80 9.95
C PRO A 317 -12.99 12.34 9.61
N SER A 318 -14.02 11.51 9.67
CA SER A 318 -13.96 10.11 9.26
C SER A 318 -14.99 9.84 8.17
N ALA A 319 -14.69 8.89 7.30
CA ALA A 319 -15.63 8.38 6.32
C ALA A 319 -15.66 6.85 6.41
N ASN A 320 -16.84 6.26 6.25
CA ASN A 320 -17.02 4.83 6.21
C ASN A 320 -17.76 4.43 4.95
N GLU A 321 -17.42 3.25 4.44
CA GLU A 321 -17.99 2.71 3.21
C GLU A 321 -18.39 1.26 3.42
N ASN A 322 -19.51 0.89 2.81
CA ASN A 322 -20.03 -0.47 2.79
C ASN A 322 -20.09 -0.90 1.34
N VAL A 323 -19.33 -1.94 0.97
CA VAL A 323 -19.27 -2.42 -0.41
C VAL A 323 -19.83 -3.83 -0.46
N LEU A 324 -20.74 -4.08 -1.39
CA LEU A 324 -21.25 -5.42 -1.69
C LEU A 324 -20.85 -5.77 -3.12
N LEU A 325 -20.10 -6.85 -3.27
CA LEU A 325 -19.55 -7.32 -4.54
C LEU A 325 -20.10 -8.69 -4.89
N PHE A 326 -20.45 -8.86 -6.17
CA PHE A 326 -20.81 -10.14 -6.75
C PHE A 326 -19.94 -10.39 -7.98
N SER A 327 -19.50 -11.63 -8.18
CA SER A 327 -18.67 -11.99 -9.33
C SER A 327 -18.98 -13.39 -9.83
N MET A 328 -18.92 -13.58 -11.15
CA MET A 328 -18.92 -14.89 -11.79
C MET A 328 -17.66 -15.03 -12.64
N ARG A 329 -16.97 -16.16 -12.54
CA ARG A 329 -15.72 -16.43 -13.26
C ARG A 329 -15.77 -17.81 -13.92
N TYR A 330 -15.22 -17.89 -15.13
CA TYR A 330 -15.01 -19.15 -15.85
C TYR A 330 -13.52 -19.29 -16.16
N TYR A 331 -12.92 -20.40 -15.71
CA TYR A 331 -11.53 -20.75 -15.93
C TYR A 331 -11.46 -22.01 -16.78
N PRO A 332 -11.13 -21.91 -18.09
CA PRO A 332 -11.27 -23.04 -19.02
C PRO A 332 -10.27 -24.19 -18.78
N PHE A 333 -9.09 -23.96 -18.19
CA PHE A 333 -8.00 -24.95 -18.12
C PHE A 333 -7.22 -24.93 -16.78
N GLN A 334 -7.92 -24.80 -15.65
CA GLN A 334 -7.30 -24.65 -14.32
C GLN A 334 -7.04 -25.99 -13.62
#